data_AF-A0A7Y5CWG8-F1
#
_entry.id   AF-A0A7Y5CWG8-F1
#
_cell.length_a   1.000
_cell.length_b   1.000
_cell.length_c   1.000
_cell.angle_alpha   90.00
_cell.angle_beta   90.00
_cell.angle_gamma   90.00
#
_symmetry.space_group_name_H-M   'P 1'
#
loop_
_entity.id
_entity.type
_entity.pdbx_description
1 polymer ?
#
loop_
_entity_poly.entity_id
_entity_poly.type
_entity_poly.pdbx_seq_one_letter_code
_entity_poly.pdbx_strand_id
1 'polypeptide(L)' 'MRELLVTNDPVLLGYVELLLTDQGIRPVVFDRHISVMEGSIGAFPRRLMVDDDHYGRAAGLLRDAGLSEWVKSDEQS' A
#
# COMPACT_ATOMS: atom_id res chain seq x y z
N MET A 1 -3.72 -12.54 -2.17
CA MET A 1 -3.35 -11.13 -2.32
C MET A 1 -4.45 -10.27 -1.73
N ARG A 2 -4.16 -9.49 -0.70
CA ARG A 2 -5.07 -8.54 -0.05
C ARG A 2 -4.56 -7.12 -0.17
N GLU A 3 -5.49 -6.18 -0.29
CA GLU A 3 -5.17 -4.75 -0.23
C GLU A 3 -4.81 -4.35 1.20
N LEU A 4 -3.62 -3.77 1.39
CA LEU A 4 -3.17 -3.27 2.68
C LEU A 4 -3.56 -1.80 2.89
N LEU A 5 -3.34 -0.96 1.87
CA LEU A 5 -3.68 0.45 1.90
C LEU A 5 -3.85 1.00 0.48
N VAL A 6 -4.50 2.16 0.40
CA VAL A 6 -4.62 2.94 -0.82
C VAL A 6 -4.16 4.36 -0.52
N THR A 7 -3.20 4.85 -1.29
CA THR A 7 -2.69 6.22 -1.14
C THR A 7 -2.27 6.79 -2.49
N ASN A 8 -2.38 8.11 -2.63
CA ASN A 8 -1.79 8.87 -3.72
C ASN A 8 -0.47 9.54 -3.31
N ASP A 9 -0.10 9.45 -2.03
CA ASP A 9 1.11 10.05 -1.50
C ASP A 9 2.33 9.16 -1.81
N PRO A 10 3.30 9.64 -2.61
CA PRO A 10 4.46 8.84 -2.99
C PRO A 10 5.44 8.62 -1.84
N VAL A 11 5.45 9.49 -0.82
CA VAL A 11 6.35 9.38 0.35
C VAL A 11 5.87 8.26 1.26
N LEU A 12 4.57 8.23 1.58
CA LEU A 12 3.94 7.16 2.34
C LEU A 12 4.11 5.82 1.65
N LEU A 13 3.88 5.76 0.33
CA LEU A 13 4.03 4.53 -0.44
C LEU A 13 5.46 3.98 -0.32
N GLY A 14 6.47 4.80 -0.57
CA GLY A 14 7.87 4.37 -0.47
C GLY A 14 8.27 3.97 0.95
N TYR A 15 7.76 4.67 1.96
CA TYR A 15 7.98 4.32 3.37
C TYR A 15 7.40 2.94 3.71
N VAL A 16 6.15 2.68 3.33
CA VAL A 16 5.50 1.39 3.58
C VAL A 16 6.17 0.27 2.78
N GLU A 17 6.56 0.52 1.53
CA GLU A 17 7.28 -0.47 0.73
C GLU A 17 8.60 -0.90 1.40
N LEU A 18 9.37 0.08 1.90
CA LEU A 18 10.61 -0.18 2.63
C LEU A 18 10.35 -0.94 3.94
N LEU A 19 9.38 -0.49 4.74
CA LEU A 19 9.02 -1.10 6.02
C LEU A 19 8.65 -2.58 5.87
N LEU A 20 7.87 -2.91 4.84
CA LEU A 20 7.47 -4.29 4.56
C LEU A 20 8.64 -5.12 4.04
N THR A 21 9.42 -4.56 3.12
CA THR A 21 10.57 -5.25 2.51
C THR A 21 11.66 -5.57 3.53
N ASP A 22 11.94 -4.66 4.47
CA ASP A 22 12.86 -4.89 5.60
C ASP A 22 12.46 -6.11 6.44
N GLN A 23 11.15 -6.34 6.57
CA GLN A 23 10.59 -7.47 7.32
C GLN A 23 10.42 -8.75 6.48
N GLY A 24 10.92 -8.74 5.24
CA GLY A 24 10.84 -9.86 4.30
C GLY A 24 9.47 -10.04 3.66
N ILE A 25 8.57 -9.05 3.78
CA ILE A 25 7.26 -9.05 3.14
C ILE A 25 7.41 -8.34 1.80
N ARG A 26 6.99 -8.97 0.71
CA ARG A 26 7.02 -8.35 -0.62
C ARG A 26 5.70 -7.62 -0.89
N PRO A 27 5.67 -6.27 -0.84
CA PRO A 27 4.51 -5.50 -1.27
C PRO A 27 4.39 -5.53 -2.80
N VAL A 28 3.16 -5.43 -3.28
CA VAL A 28 2.84 -5.28 -4.70
C VAL A 28 1.97 -4.06 -4.86
N VAL A 29 2.47 -3.06 -5.58
CA VAL A 29 1.71 -1.84 -5.88
C VAL A 29 0.97 -2.01 -7.19
N PHE A 30 -0.35 -1.88 -7.14
CA PHE A 30 -1.24 -1.84 -8.29
C PHE A 30 -1.62 -0.38 -8.57
N ASP A 31 -1.70 -0.03 -9.87
CA ASP A 31 -1.73 1.33 -10.46
C ASP A 31 -0.35 1.79 -10.99
N ARG A 32 0.07 1.23 -12.13
CA ARG A 32 1.28 1.67 -12.87
C ARG A 32 1.00 2.01 -14.34
N HIS A 33 -0.26 2.24 -14.70
CA HIS A 33 -0.65 2.53 -16.08
C HIS A 33 -1.77 3.58 -16.09
N ILE A 34 -1.41 4.87 -16.21
CA ILE A 34 -2.06 5.83 -17.11
C ILE A 34 -1.05 6.95 -17.40
N SER A 35 -0.74 7.06 -18.69
CA SER A 35 0.13 7.95 -19.43
C SER A 35 0.71 9.19 -18.73
N VAL A 36 2.05 9.23 -18.69
CA VAL A 36 2.87 10.44 -18.53
C VAL A 36 2.85 11.33 -19.79
N MET A 37 1.77 11.28 -20.58
CA MET A 37 1.59 12.07 -21.79
C MET A 37 0.40 13.00 -21.60
N GLU A 38 0.70 14.28 -21.52
CA GLU A 38 -0.23 15.43 -21.52
C GLU A 38 -1.09 15.64 -20.26
N GLY A 39 -0.50 16.33 -19.28
CA GLY A 39 -1.11 17.60 -18.85
C GLY A 39 -2.30 17.57 -17.87
N SER A 40 -2.65 16.45 -17.25
CA SER A 40 -3.60 16.46 -16.13
C SER A 40 -3.07 15.75 -14.90
N ILE A 41 -2.98 16.50 -13.81
CA ILE A 41 -2.72 16.06 -12.44
C ILE A 41 -3.87 15.16 -12.01
N GLY A 42 -3.86 13.90 -12.45
CA GLY A 42 -4.69 12.83 -11.92
C GLY A 42 -3.82 12.01 -10.99
N ALA A 43 -3.82 12.33 -9.69
CA ALA A 43 -3.17 11.51 -8.69
C ALA A 43 -4.01 10.24 -8.50
N PHE A 44 -3.84 9.27 -9.40
CA PHE A 44 -4.56 8.01 -9.33
C PHE A 44 -4.18 7.28 -8.04
N PRO A 45 -5.17 6.73 -7.33
CA PRO A 45 -4.95 6.07 -6.06
C PRO A 45 -4.14 4.78 -6.29
N ARG A 46 -2.94 4.72 -5.71
CA ARG A 46 -2.07 3.54 -5.77
C ARG A 46 -2.45 2.59 -4.65
N ARG A 47 -2.64 1.32 -5.01
CA ARG A 47 -3.10 0.29 -4.09
C ARG A 47 -1.92 -0.60 -3.75
N LEU A 48 -1.46 -0.56 -2.50
CA LEU A 48 -0.41 -1.46 -2.05
C LEU A 48 -1.08 -2.71 -1.50
N MET A 49 -0.72 -3.85 -2.09
CA MET A 49 -1.25 -5.16 -1.76
C MET A 49 -0.14 -6.06 -1.23
N VAL A 50 -0.49 -7.03 -0.41
CA VAL A 50 0.42 -8.05 0.12
C VAL A 50 -0.21 -9.43 -0.05
N ASP A 51 0.55 -10.49 0.16
CA ASP A 51 -0.04 -11.83 0.20
C ASP A 51 -1.07 -11.96 1.34
N ASP A 52 -2.06 -12.84 1.17
CA ASP A 52 -3.09 -13.09 2.18
C ASP A 52 -2.48 -13.53 3.52
N ASP A 53 -1.48 -14.42 3.44
CA ASP A 53 -0.75 -14.95 4.60
C ASP A 53 0.04 -13.87 5.33
N HIS A 54 0.56 -12.88 4.60
CA HIS A 54 1.34 -11.78 5.15
C HIS A 54 0.50 -10.58 5.58
N TYR A 55 -0.79 -10.56 5.27
CA TYR A 55 -1.67 -9.43 5.56
C TYR A 55 -1.70 -9.08 7.05
N GLY A 56 -1.92 -10.07 7.91
CA GLY A 56 -1.98 -9.84 9.37
C GLY A 56 -0.67 -9.27 9.91
N ARG A 57 0.47 -9.76 9.42
CA ARG A 57 1.80 -9.27 9.81
C ARG A 57 2.04 -7.85 9.28
N ALA A 58 1.74 -7.61 8.01
CA ALA A 58 1.88 -6.30 7.39
C ALA A 58 1.01 -5.24 8.09
N ALA A 59 -0.26 -5.53 8.33
CA ALA A 59 -1.17 -4.66 9.08
C ALA A 59 -0.65 -4.36 10.50
N GLY A 60 -0.07 -5.36 11.17
CA GLY A 60 0.59 -5.18 12.46
C GLY A 60 1.76 -4.21 12.41
N LEU A 61 2.65 -4.35 11.42
CA LEU A 61 3.80 -3.45 11.22
C LEU A 61 3.37 -2.01 10.95
N LEU A 62 2.34 -1.82 10.13
CA LEU A 62 1.81 -0.47 9.88
C LEU A 62 1.20 0.14 11.13
N ARG A 63 0.48 -0.65 11.95
CA ARG A 63 -0.06 -0.18 13.22
C ARG A 63 1.03 0.21 14.21
N ASP A 64 2.10 -0.57 14.29
CA ASP A 64 3.26 -0.28 15.14
C ASP A 64 3.98 1.01 14.70
N ALA A 65 4.08 1.22 13.39
CA ALA A 65 4.64 2.44 12.79
C ALA A 65 3.72 3.67 12.88
N GLY A 66 2.55 3.57 13.54
CA GLY A 66 1.59 4.67 13.67
C GLY A 66 0.75 4.94 12.41
N LEU A 67 0.73 4.01 11.45
CA LEU A 67 -0.02 4.09 10.19
C LEU A 67 -1.35 3.31 10.25
N SER A 68 -1.88 3.11 11.46
CA SER A 68 -3.11 2.33 11.69
C SER A 68 -4.32 2.87 10.93
N GLU A 69 -4.39 4.18 10.68
CA GLU A 69 -5.44 4.85 9.91
C GLU A 69 -5.41 4.52 8.41
N TRP A 70 -4.25 4.10 7.88
CA TRP A 70 -4.06 3.76 6.48
C TRP A 70 -4.34 2.28 6.19
N VAL A 71 -4.25 1.43 7.21
CA VAL A 71 -4.52 0.00 7.12
C VAL A 71 -6.00 -0.20 6.80
N LYS A 72 -6.30 -0.80 5.66
CA LYS A 72 -7.68 -1.19 5.34
C LYS A 72 -8.15 -2.20 6.37
N SER A 73 -9.33 -1.98 6.93
CA SER A 73 -10.00 -3.05 7.68
C SER A 73 -10.51 -4.06 6.67
N ASP A 74 -10.45 -5.35 7.02
CA ASP A 74 -11.06 -6.44 6.25
C ASP A 74 -12.59 -6.31 6.35
N GLU A 75 -13.15 -5.29 5.69
CA GLU A 75 -14.58 -5.05 5.57
C GLU A 75 -14.98 -5.33 4.12
N GLN A 76 -14.94 -6.61 3.77
CA GLN A 76 -15.66 -7.15 2.61
C GLN A 76 -16.50 -8.33 3.10
N SER A 77 -17.72 -8.00 3.55
CA SER A 77 -18.85 -8.95 3.63
C SER A 77 -19.49 -9.12 2.26
#